data_AF-A0A9D4QZ25-F1
#
_entry.id   AF-A0A9D4QZ25-F1
#
_cell.length_a   1.000
_cell.length_b   1.000
_cell.length_c   1.000
_cell.angle_alpha   90.00
_cell.angle_beta   90.00
_cell.angle_gamma   90.00
#
_symmetry.space_group_name_H-M   'P 1'
#
loop_
_entity.id
_entity.type
_entity.pdbx_description
1 polymer ?
#
loop_
_entity_poly.entity_id
_entity_poly.type
_entity_poly.pdbx_seq_one_letter_code
_entity_poly.pdbx_strand_id
1 'polypeptide(L)'
;ELEKPPPDPLYGLRVHSWVLILHGKREVPDSFFVEPFTGLSHPVDSPSYLGIESVWNHVNYWVNMQDCAEGVKNLSYDLGDCTRWEYMFPNTDKPLLQIPEAEDDILDGLDDEEENQDEHEKQLDLPPTWVEAIKISKKDFEMRCPQGKKNKLYKRAKLEKFAHYLIKDGLVSRLSIYSDRELQDLVMTREYFDHREDKLYNRVHNHQTSWITEFFRPGRLKCLKEHMFKANSPGPESDRTMLFYSEARVDGLMKRTETAKPKKFGPQDKSVTQDPRPILKMHMKYHRNKNVDANCDIAELMYLCSEDKVQITYHTEDKRIASSTREFIKPHNWDEKGATLTFSAEMHSTFQVDPNLPFNKQVELYEMLLSLLEREVKSIEGVRASEEEVREILDDRVREETTQELNISVYNTERNEKAKKHRQELERQQMEERMRKQELEIDYLAPFLAQIGDPEKITRQQAYKLKEDCLMDLKQRLIDKANLIQARFEKETQKLQKEQAWYQQHQVNMTKDDEETYLEYCSQAMFRIHILELRLNRHKDQAPHKYMFLEQTLRTDARLAEYF
;
A
#
# COMPACT_ATOMS: atom_id res chain seq x y z
N GLU A 1 -12.69 -35.55 18.89
CA GLU A 1 -11.63 -36.26 19.64
C GLU A 1 -10.84 -37.27 18.81
N LEU A 2 -11.50 -38.08 17.96
CA LEU A 2 -10.89 -39.08 17.06
C LEU A 2 -9.84 -38.56 16.04
N GLU A 3 -9.64 -37.25 15.95
CA GLU A 3 -8.71 -36.65 14.99
C GLU A 3 -7.61 -35.78 15.62
N LYS A 4 -7.47 -35.79 16.95
CA LYS A 4 -6.29 -35.20 17.59
C LYS A 4 -5.08 -36.09 17.28
N PRO A 5 -3.88 -35.52 17.04
CA PRO A 5 -2.67 -36.32 16.99
C PRO A 5 -2.55 -37.14 18.29
N PRO A 6 -1.96 -38.34 18.23
CA PRO A 6 -1.71 -39.12 19.44
C PRO A 6 -0.90 -38.28 20.43
N PRO A 7 -1.06 -38.51 21.75
CA PRO A 7 -0.25 -37.83 22.75
C PRO A 7 1.23 -38.04 22.45
N ASP A 8 1.97 -36.94 22.40
CA ASP A 8 3.39 -36.95 22.07
C ASP A 8 4.22 -37.36 23.30
N PRO A 9 4.97 -38.47 23.26
CA PRO A 9 5.77 -38.94 24.39
C PRO A 9 6.92 -37.97 24.74
N LEU A 10 7.30 -37.06 23.83
CA LEU A 10 8.36 -36.09 24.02
C LEU A 10 7.84 -34.66 24.22
N TYR A 11 6.55 -34.51 24.57
CA TYR A 11 5.96 -33.21 24.84
C TYR A 11 6.69 -32.55 26.02
N GLY A 12 7.19 -31.33 25.82
CA GLY A 12 7.96 -30.58 26.82
C GLY A 12 9.43 -30.98 26.96
N LEU A 13 9.89 -32.05 26.31
CA LEU A 13 11.28 -32.52 26.41
C LEU A 13 12.19 -32.04 25.28
N ARG A 14 11.61 -31.46 24.22
CA ARG A 14 12.34 -31.05 23.01
C ARG A 14 12.69 -29.58 23.08
N VAL A 15 13.96 -29.26 22.88
CA VAL A 15 14.44 -27.89 22.74
C VAL A 15 14.22 -27.43 21.30
N HIS A 16 13.69 -26.22 21.15
CA HIS A 16 13.48 -25.55 19.88
C HIS A 16 13.98 -24.12 20.02
N SER A 17 14.49 -23.53 18.94
CA SER A 17 14.95 -22.14 18.94
C SER A 17 14.08 -21.32 17.99
N TRP A 18 13.69 -20.14 18.44
CA TRP A 18 12.93 -19.17 17.66
C TRP A 18 13.48 -17.77 17.88
N VAL A 19 13.01 -16.79 17.10
CA VAL A 19 13.50 -15.41 17.21
C VAL A 19 12.55 -14.62 18.10
N LEU A 20 13.07 -13.99 19.14
CA LEU A 20 12.37 -12.98 19.93
C LEU A 20 12.72 -11.59 19.40
N ILE A 21 11.70 -10.78 19.13
CA ILE A 21 11.85 -9.37 18.76
C ILE A 21 11.26 -8.53 19.90
N LEU A 22 12.08 -7.65 20.48
CA LEU A 22 11.69 -6.75 21.55
C LEU A 22 11.16 -5.42 20.99
N HIS A 23 10.16 -4.83 21.66
CA HIS A 23 9.61 -3.52 21.32
C HIS A 23 10.61 -2.37 21.55
N GLY A 24 10.31 -1.20 20.99
CA GLY A 24 11.03 0.06 21.24
C GLY A 24 12.02 0.45 20.14
N LYS A 25 13.05 -0.36 19.87
CA LYS A 25 14.02 -0.04 18.81
C LYS A 25 13.41 -0.23 17.42
N ARG A 26 13.76 0.64 16.47
CA ARG A 26 13.35 0.57 15.05
C ARG A 26 11.81 0.56 14.85
N GLU A 27 11.09 1.33 15.66
CA GLU A 27 9.63 1.50 15.56
C GLU A 27 8.83 0.19 15.73
N VAL A 28 9.39 -0.81 16.43
CA VAL A 28 8.67 -2.03 16.77
C VAL A 28 7.70 -1.73 17.92
N PRO A 29 6.37 -1.83 17.72
CA PRO A 29 5.39 -1.42 18.72
C PRO A 29 5.30 -2.39 19.90
N ASP A 30 5.28 -3.70 19.62
CA ASP A 30 5.09 -4.76 20.61
C ASP A 30 6.13 -5.85 20.44
N SER A 31 6.47 -6.55 21.53
CA SER A 31 7.35 -7.71 21.48
C SER A 31 6.62 -8.93 20.93
N PHE A 32 7.30 -9.73 20.09
CA PHE A 32 6.71 -10.94 19.50
C PHE A 32 7.77 -11.99 19.15
N PHE A 33 7.34 -13.23 19.00
CA PHE A 33 8.15 -14.34 18.52
C PHE A 33 8.00 -14.54 17.02
N VAL A 34 9.05 -15.03 16.36
CA VAL A 34 9.02 -15.49 14.96
C VAL A 34 9.45 -16.94 14.90
N GLU A 35 8.53 -17.80 14.46
CA GLU A 35 8.76 -19.23 14.32
C GLU A 35 9.56 -19.52 13.04
N PRO A 36 10.80 -20.05 13.12
CA PRO A 36 11.65 -20.26 11.95
C PRO A 36 11.06 -21.23 10.92
N PHE A 37 10.31 -22.25 11.34
CA PHE A 37 9.72 -23.21 10.39
C PHE A 37 8.58 -22.60 9.56
N THR A 38 7.82 -21.67 10.15
CA THR A 38 6.62 -21.11 9.51
C THR A 38 6.86 -19.73 8.92
N GLY A 39 7.80 -18.97 9.50
CA GLY A 39 8.03 -17.55 9.29
C GLY A 39 6.90 -16.67 9.83
N LEU A 40 6.06 -17.18 10.72
CA LEU A 40 4.92 -16.46 11.29
C LEU A 40 5.30 -15.80 12.61
N SER A 41 4.72 -14.63 12.85
CA SER A 41 4.79 -13.97 14.14
C SER A 41 3.76 -14.55 15.11
N HIS A 42 4.15 -14.68 16.37
CA HIS A 42 3.32 -15.12 17.47
C HIS A 42 3.47 -14.15 18.64
N PRO A 43 2.39 -13.84 19.38
CA PRO A 43 2.50 -12.99 20.55
C PRO A 43 3.29 -13.68 21.66
N VAL A 44 3.86 -12.89 22.57
CA VAL A 44 4.68 -13.41 23.69
C VAL A 44 3.89 -14.20 24.74
N ASP A 45 2.56 -14.19 24.67
CA ASP A 45 1.65 -14.97 25.52
C ASP A 45 1.10 -16.24 24.83
N SER A 46 1.65 -16.59 23.67
CA SER A 46 1.17 -17.71 22.86
C SER A 46 1.31 -19.06 23.59
N PRO A 47 0.23 -19.87 23.67
CA PRO A 47 0.26 -21.18 24.34
C PRO A 47 1.08 -22.24 23.59
N SER A 48 1.60 -21.91 22.41
CA SER A 48 2.45 -22.80 21.62
C SER A 48 3.87 -22.95 22.18
N TYR A 49 4.30 -22.06 23.09
CA TYR A 49 5.64 -22.05 23.66
C TYR A 49 5.59 -22.43 25.14
N LEU A 50 6.33 -23.46 25.51
CA LEU A 50 6.27 -24.09 26.84
C LEU A 50 7.20 -23.43 27.87
N GLY A 51 8.10 -22.55 27.44
CA GLY A 51 9.08 -21.90 28.31
C GLY A 51 10.27 -21.41 27.50
N ILE A 52 11.14 -20.64 28.15
CA ILE A 52 12.41 -20.16 27.58
C ILE A 52 13.51 -20.55 28.56
N GLU A 53 14.50 -21.32 28.11
CA GLU A 53 15.68 -21.64 28.92
C GLU A 53 16.72 -20.53 28.87
N SER A 54 16.89 -19.93 27.68
CA SER A 54 17.91 -18.91 27.43
C SER A 54 17.58 -18.07 26.19
N VAL A 55 18.09 -16.85 26.16
CA VAL A 55 18.03 -15.93 25.00
C VAL A 55 19.44 -15.46 24.69
N TRP A 56 19.78 -15.24 23.42
CA TRP A 56 21.10 -14.72 23.05
C TRP A 56 21.02 -13.80 21.83
N ASN A 57 22.02 -12.95 21.70
CA ASN A 57 22.23 -12.12 20.52
C ASN A 57 23.74 -11.97 20.23
N HIS A 58 24.11 -10.98 19.42
CA HIS A 58 25.50 -10.70 19.04
C HIS A 58 26.35 -10.07 20.16
N VAL A 59 25.76 -9.78 21.32
CA VAL A 59 26.36 -9.04 22.44
C VAL A 59 26.44 -9.88 23.71
N ASN A 60 25.44 -10.72 23.97
CA ASN A 60 25.40 -11.53 25.19
C ASN A 60 24.56 -12.81 25.03
N TYR A 61 24.65 -13.66 26.06
CA TYR A 61 23.81 -14.82 26.30
C TYR A 61 23.19 -14.67 27.69
N TRP A 62 21.87 -14.74 27.78
CA TRP A 62 21.09 -14.63 29.01
C TRP A 62 20.43 -15.96 29.34
N VAL A 63 20.65 -16.43 30.56
CA VAL A 63 19.96 -17.58 31.15
C VAL A 63 18.67 -17.09 31.80
N ASN A 64 17.56 -17.78 31.56
CA ASN A 64 16.30 -17.43 32.20
C ASN A 64 16.28 -17.95 33.64
N MET A 65 16.06 -17.05 34.60
CA MET A 65 15.94 -17.36 36.03
C MET A 65 14.50 -17.34 36.53
N GLN A 66 13.54 -17.10 35.64
CA GLN A 66 12.11 -16.99 35.94
C GLN A 66 11.39 -18.34 35.90
N ASP A 67 10.26 -18.45 36.61
CA ASP A 67 9.39 -19.62 36.55
C ASP A 67 8.64 -19.69 35.20
N CYS A 68 8.83 -20.80 34.48
CA CYS A 68 8.20 -21.09 33.20
C CYS A 68 7.06 -22.12 33.30
N ALA A 69 6.55 -22.44 34.50
CA ALA A 69 5.50 -23.46 34.67
C ALA A 69 4.21 -23.17 33.87
N GLU A 70 3.87 -21.90 33.66
CA GLU A 70 2.74 -21.46 32.81
C GLU A 70 3.15 -21.11 31.37
N GLY A 71 4.33 -21.55 30.93
CA GLY A 71 4.90 -21.23 29.64
C GLY A 71 5.50 -19.83 29.56
N VAL A 72 5.21 -19.12 28.48
CA VAL A 72 5.81 -17.81 28.17
C VAL A 72 4.97 -16.60 28.59
N LYS A 73 3.76 -16.83 29.09
CA LYS A 73 2.73 -15.80 29.32
C LYS A 73 3.10 -14.77 30.39
N ASN A 74 3.74 -15.20 31.47
CA ASN A 74 4.06 -14.34 32.62
C ASN A 74 5.55 -13.98 32.69
N LEU A 75 6.30 -14.23 31.61
CA LEU A 75 7.72 -13.91 31.56
C LEU A 75 7.92 -12.41 31.33
N SER A 76 8.86 -11.84 32.08
CA SER A 76 9.42 -10.53 31.79
C SER A 76 10.51 -10.64 30.73
N TYR A 77 10.48 -9.75 29.74
CA TYR A 77 11.46 -9.70 28.66
C TYR A 77 12.46 -8.54 28.81
N ASP A 78 12.55 -7.97 30.01
CA ASP A 78 13.58 -6.99 30.35
C ASP A 78 14.90 -7.70 30.67
N LEU A 79 15.76 -7.80 29.66
CA LEU A 79 17.08 -8.44 29.77
C LEU A 79 18.07 -7.65 30.65
N GLY A 80 17.72 -6.46 31.12
CA GLY A 80 18.50 -5.70 32.11
C GLY A 80 18.25 -6.12 33.56
N ASP A 81 17.13 -6.81 33.83
CA ASP A 81 16.79 -7.28 35.17
C ASP A 81 17.58 -8.55 35.52
N CYS A 82 18.68 -8.35 36.26
CA CYS A 82 19.59 -9.41 36.69
C CYS A 82 18.96 -10.42 37.65
N THR A 83 17.78 -10.15 38.22
CA THR A 83 17.04 -11.12 39.03
C THR A 83 16.24 -12.10 38.19
N ARG A 84 15.97 -11.75 36.94
CA ARG A 84 15.15 -12.53 35.98
C ARG A 84 15.97 -13.11 34.84
N TRP A 85 17.03 -12.43 34.42
CA TRP A 85 17.93 -12.84 33.34
C TRP A 85 19.37 -12.70 33.79
N GLU A 86 20.07 -13.83 33.92
CA GLU A 86 21.48 -13.85 34.27
C GLU A 86 22.33 -13.77 32.99
N TYR A 87 23.20 -12.78 32.88
CA TYR A 87 24.08 -12.61 31.73
C TYR A 87 25.36 -13.43 31.90
N MET A 88 25.81 -14.07 30.82
CA MET A 88 27.07 -14.86 30.82
C MET A 88 28.30 -14.01 30.55
N PHE A 89 28.17 -12.94 29.76
CA PHE A 89 29.28 -12.09 29.36
C PHE A 89 29.16 -10.73 30.06
N PRO A 90 30.10 -10.36 30.96
CA PRO A 90 30.13 -9.03 31.54
C PRO A 90 30.48 -8.05 30.42
N ASN A 91 29.46 -7.37 29.91
CA ASN A 91 29.62 -6.37 28.87
C ASN A 91 29.53 -4.98 29.52
N THR A 92 30.46 -4.09 29.17
CA THR A 92 30.51 -2.70 29.65
C THR A 92 29.29 -1.88 29.22
N ASP A 93 28.56 -2.35 28.20
CA ASP A 93 27.31 -1.78 27.74
C ASP A 93 26.12 -2.37 28.50
N LYS A 94 25.93 -1.97 29.77
CA LYS A 94 24.59 -2.06 30.37
C LYS A 94 23.62 -1.27 29.47
N PRO A 95 22.47 -1.84 29.05
CA PRO A 95 21.38 -1.00 28.58
C PRO A 95 20.94 -0.16 29.79
N LEU A 96 21.45 1.08 29.86
CA LEU A 96 21.11 2.03 30.90
C LEU A 96 19.58 2.22 30.91
N LEU A 97 18.91 1.60 31.86
CA LEU A 97 17.65 2.11 32.37
C LEU A 97 17.97 3.46 33.02
N GLN A 98 17.47 4.54 32.43
CA GLN A 98 17.42 5.85 33.09
C GLN A 98 16.53 5.69 34.33
N ILE A 99 17.17 5.63 35.50
CA ILE A 99 16.47 5.82 36.77
C ILE A 99 16.22 7.32 36.88
N PRO A 100 14.97 7.78 37.09
CA PRO A 100 14.69 9.19 37.36
C PRO A 100 15.47 9.65 38.59
N GLU A 101 16.15 10.78 38.42
CA GLU A 101 16.95 11.51 39.39
C GLU A 101 16.42 11.38 40.83
N ALA A 102 17.19 10.67 41.67
CA ALA A 102 17.20 10.93 43.10
C ALA A 102 18.35 11.90 43.35
N GLU A 103 17.98 13.10 43.77
CA GLU A 103 18.86 14.09 44.38
C GLU A 103 19.74 13.42 45.43
N ASP A 104 21.06 13.62 45.32
CA ASP A 104 21.95 13.66 46.47
C ASP A 104 23.08 14.66 46.17
N ASP A 105 22.87 15.89 46.62
CA ASP A 105 23.94 16.79 47.04
C ASP A 105 24.71 16.10 48.19
N ILE A 106 26.04 15.97 48.07
CA ILE A 106 27.05 16.25 49.11
C ILE A 106 28.45 16.24 48.46
N LEU A 107 28.96 17.46 48.29
CA LEU A 107 30.29 17.99 48.60
C LEU A 107 31.57 17.11 48.50
N ASP A 108 32.54 17.72 47.81
CA ASP A 108 33.98 17.85 48.13
C ASP A 108 34.91 16.64 48.17
N GLY A 109 35.94 16.72 47.31
CA GLY A 109 37.31 16.73 47.83
C GLY A 109 38.31 15.76 47.21
N LEU A 110 39.22 16.34 46.40
CA LEU A 110 40.65 16.04 46.31
C LEU A 110 41.12 14.75 45.61
N ASP A 111 42.21 14.96 44.86
CA ASP A 111 43.23 14.03 44.38
C ASP A 111 43.16 12.61 44.95
N ASP A 112 43.13 11.62 44.05
CA ASP A 112 44.09 10.52 44.11
C ASP A 112 44.33 9.94 42.71
N GLU A 113 45.62 9.89 42.38
CA GLU A 113 46.18 9.21 41.23
C GLU A 113 45.93 7.69 41.31
N GLU A 114 46.03 7.04 40.14
CA GLU A 114 46.55 5.67 39.99
C GLU A 114 46.13 4.63 41.04
N GLU A 115 45.05 3.88 40.77
CA GLU A 115 44.97 2.44 41.03
C GLU A 115 43.61 1.90 40.58
N ASN A 116 43.54 1.38 39.36
CA ASN A 116 42.61 0.30 38.96
C ASN A 116 43.12 -0.37 37.67
N GLN A 117 44.42 -0.65 37.63
CA GLN A 117 44.98 -1.71 36.79
C GLN A 117 45.04 -2.95 37.67
N ASP A 118 43.96 -3.73 37.72
CA ASP A 118 43.95 -5.19 37.98
C ASP A 118 42.54 -5.66 38.33
N GLU A 119 41.66 -5.75 37.32
CA GLU A 119 40.56 -6.73 37.26
C GLU A 119 39.88 -6.68 35.89
N HIS A 120 40.65 -6.81 34.81
CA HIS A 120 40.06 -7.37 33.58
C HIS A 120 39.87 -8.86 33.83
N GLU A 121 38.78 -9.22 34.52
CA GLU A 121 38.19 -10.55 34.48
C GLU A 121 38.31 -11.04 33.04
N LYS A 122 38.91 -12.23 32.84
CA LYS A 122 39.11 -12.84 31.52
C LYS A 122 37.82 -12.76 30.72
N GLN A 123 37.73 -11.72 29.88
CA GLN A 123 36.52 -11.41 29.15
C GLN A 123 36.34 -12.59 28.18
N LEU A 124 35.32 -13.41 28.44
CA LEU A 124 34.99 -14.49 27.53
C LEU A 124 34.53 -13.84 26.23
N ASP A 125 35.39 -13.82 25.22
CA ASP A 125 35.01 -13.26 23.93
C ASP A 125 33.97 -14.15 23.25
N LEU A 126 32.90 -13.54 22.73
CA LEU A 126 31.95 -14.24 21.87
C LEU A 126 32.69 -14.75 20.62
N PRO A 127 32.37 -15.97 20.14
CA PRO A 127 32.98 -16.49 18.94
C PRO A 127 32.71 -15.54 17.77
N PRO A 128 33.71 -15.28 16.90
CA PRO A 128 33.53 -14.43 15.74
C PRO A 128 32.43 -14.99 14.83
N THR A 129 31.71 -14.09 14.14
CA THR A 129 30.69 -14.53 13.18
C THR A 129 31.30 -15.47 12.16
N TRP A 130 30.71 -16.64 12.01
CA TRP A 130 31.11 -17.68 11.08
C TRP A 130 30.27 -17.63 9.78
N VAL A 131 29.39 -16.63 9.66
CA VAL A 131 28.53 -16.38 8.51
C VAL A 131 28.70 -14.96 7.99
N GLU A 132 28.59 -14.79 6.68
CA GLU A 132 28.56 -13.47 6.05
C GLU A 132 27.25 -12.72 6.35
N ALA A 133 27.30 -11.39 6.27
CA ALA A 133 26.11 -10.56 6.38
C ALA A 133 25.07 -10.94 5.32
N ILE A 134 23.82 -11.16 5.73
CA ILE A 134 22.72 -11.53 4.83
C ILE A 134 22.48 -10.39 3.85
N LYS A 135 22.70 -10.66 2.55
CA LYS A 135 22.40 -9.74 1.45
C LYS A 135 21.16 -10.24 0.71
N ILE A 136 20.04 -9.54 0.88
CA ILE A 136 18.81 -9.84 0.14
C ILE A 136 18.75 -8.89 -1.06
N SER A 137 18.84 -9.44 -2.28
CA SER A 137 18.65 -8.63 -3.48
C SER A 137 17.19 -8.15 -3.57
N LYS A 138 16.94 -7.03 -4.25
CA LYS A 138 15.57 -6.55 -4.50
C LYS A 138 14.71 -7.64 -5.15
N LYS A 139 15.28 -8.37 -6.11
CA LYS A 139 14.63 -9.50 -6.80
C LYS A 139 14.22 -10.60 -5.81
N ASP A 140 15.11 -11.01 -4.91
CA ASP A 140 14.81 -12.08 -3.95
C ASP A 140 13.76 -11.63 -2.92
N PHE A 141 13.83 -10.36 -2.49
CA PHE A 141 12.82 -9.76 -1.63
C PHE A 141 11.43 -9.75 -2.30
N GLU A 142 11.35 -9.37 -3.58
CA GLU A 142 10.10 -9.37 -4.35
C GLU A 142 9.58 -10.78 -4.63
N MET A 143 10.47 -11.74 -4.85
CA MET A 143 10.10 -13.15 -5.09
C MET A 143 9.61 -13.85 -3.83
N ARG A 144 9.93 -13.34 -2.62
CA ARG A 144 9.49 -13.84 -1.29
C ARG A 144 9.89 -15.28 -0.93
N CYS A 145 10.12 -16.14 -1.91
CA CYS A 145 10.48 -17.55 -1.78
C CYS A 145 11.29 -18.00 -3.01
N PRO A 146 12.07 -19.08 -2.91
CA PRO A 146 12.82 -19.61 -4.04
C PRO A 146 11.91 -19.86 -5.24
N GLN A 147 12.31 -19.37 -6.42
CA GLN A 147 11.51 -19.42 -7.66
C GLN A 147 10.15 -18.70 -7.60
N GLY A 148 9.85 -17.99 -6.52
CA GLY A 148 8.60 -17.23 -6.35
C GLY A 148 7.37 -18.10 -6.12
N LYS A 149 7.52 -19.41 -5.89
CA LYS A 149 6.41 -20.31 -5.56
C LYS A 149 6.69 -21.06 -4.27
N LYS A 150 5.69 -21.15 -3.39
CA LYS A 150 5.74 -21.97 -2.17
C LYS A 150 4.45 -22.77 -2.02
N ASN A 151 4.59 -24.07 -1.81
CA ASN A 151 3.47 -24.95 -1.49
C ASN A 151 3.51 -25.33 -0.01
N LYS A 152 2.38 -25.24 0.67
CA LYS A 152 2.18 -25.71 2.05
C LYS A 152 1.04 -26.71 2.07
N LEU A 153 1.27 -27.89 2.63
CA LEU A 153 0.25 -28.91 2.84
C LEU A 153 -0.30 -28.80 4.26
N TYR A 154 -1.62 -28.80 4.37
CA TYR A 154 -2.37 -28.82 5.62
C TYR A 154 -3.25 -30.06 5.66
N LYS A 155 -3.87 -30.31 6.81
CA LYS A 155 -4.88 -31.36 6.96
C LYS A 155 -6.02 -31.11 5.99
N ARG A 156 -6.11 -31.94 4.94
CA ARG A 156 -7.13 -31.88 3.87
C ARG A 156 -7.11 -30.59 3.04
N ALA A 157 -5.99 -29.87 3.01
CA ALA A 157 -5.90 -28.67 2.20
C ALA A 157 -4.48 -28.46 1.65
N LYS A 158 -4.40 -27.86 0.47
CA LYS A 158 -3.16 -27.47 -0.18
C LYS A 158 -3.19 -25.97 -0.44
N LEU A 159 -2.21 -25.26 0.12
CA LEU A 159 -2.02 -23.83 -0.08
C LEU A 159 -0.82 -23.60 -1.00
N GLU A 160 -1.07 -23.02 -2.17
CA GLU A 160 -0.05 -22.51 -3.08
C GLU A 160 0.05 -20.99 -2.89
N LYS A 161 1.28 -20.49 -2.76
CA LYS A 161 1.59 -19.07 -2.71
C LYS A 161 2.51 -18.73 -3.87
N PHE A 162 2.25 -17.60 -4.51
CA PHE A 162 3.00 -17.08 -5.64
C PHE A 162 3.49 -15.67 -5.32
N ALA A 163 4.69 -15.33 -5.78
CA ALA A 163 5.18 -13.98 -5.75
C ALA A 163 4.30 -13.09 -6.62
N HIS A 164 4.15 -11.82 -6.23
CA HIS A 164 3.39 -10.87 -7.02
C HIS A 164 3.92 -10.81 -8.45
N TYR A 165 3.01 -10.75 -9.42
CA TYR A 165 3.28 -10.73 -10.86
C TYR A 165 4.05 -11.93 -11.42
N LEU A 166 4.25 -13.01 -10.64
CA LEU A 166 4.81 -14.25 -11.17
C LEU A 166 3.84 -14.95 -12.12
N ILE A 167 2.57 -15.02 -11.72
CA ILE A 167 1.48 -15.52 -12.57
C ILE A 167 0.83 -14.31 -13.26
N LYS A 168 0.64 -14.42 -14.58
CA LYS A 168 0.14 -13.34 -15.44
C LYS A 168 -1.28 -12.88 -15.08
N ASP A 169 -2.06 -13.76 -14.47
CA ASP A 169 -3.46 -13.53 -14.07
C ASP A 169 -3.61 -12.76 -12.75
N GLY A 170 -2.48 -12.43 -12.09
CA GLY A 170 -2.46 -11.76 -10.79
C GLY A 170 -2.66 -12.68 -9.59
N LEU A 171 -2.68 -14.00 -9.78
CA LEU A 171 -2.85 -14.98 -8.71
C LEU A 171 -1.67 -14.92 -7.73
N VAL A 172 -1.96 -14.59 -6.47
CA VAL A 172 -0.98 -14.56 -5.37
C VAL A 172 -1.12 -15.76 -4.44
N SER A 173 -2.30 -16.36 -4.35
CA SER A 173 -2.48 -17.59 -3.57
C SER A 173 -3.67 -18.41 -4.05
N ARG A 174 -3.54 -19.74 -3.97
CA ARG A 174 -4.62 -20.70 -4.22
C ARG A 174 -4.71 -21.66 -3.04
N LEU A 175 -5.89 -21.77 -2.43
CA LEU A 175 -6.21 -22.72 -1.38
C LEU A 175 -7.19 -23.77 -1.92
N SER A 176 -6.72 -24.99 -2.08
CA SER A 176 -7.54 -26.15 -2.45
C SER A 176 -7.91 -26.93 -1.19
N ILE A 177 -9.19 -27.18 -0.98
CA ILE A 177 -9.75 -27.89 0.18
C ILE A 177 -10.37 -29.20 -0.29
N TYR A 178 -10.05 -30.29 0.40
CA TYR A 178 -10.40 -31.65 0.03
C TYR A 178 -11.29 -32.34 1.07
N SER A 179 -12.06 -33.35 0.64
CA SER A 179 -12.88 -34.15 1.54
C SER A 179 -12.05 -35.19 2.30
N ASP A 180 -10.91 -35.58 1.74
CA ASP A 180 -10.04 -36.65 2.20
C ASP A 180 -8.63 -36.16 2.55
N ARG A 181 -7.86 -37.00 3.27
CA ARG A 181 -6.47 -36.71 3.64
C ARG A 181 -5.47 -37.00 2.51
N GLU A 182 -5.87 -37.81 1.54
CA GLU A 182 -5.05 -38.20 0.38
C GLU A 182 -5.06 -37.12 -0.71
N LEU A 183 -5.86 -36.06 -0.53
CA LEU A 183 -6.00 -34.90 -1.40
C LEU A 183 -6.52 -35.28 -2.80
N GLN A 184 -7.44 -36.24 -2.86
CA GLN A 184 -8.02 -36.74 -4.11
C GLN A 184 -9.34 -36.06 -4.46
N ASP A 185 -10.22 -35.81 -3.48
CA ASP A 185 -11.56 -35.30 -3.70
C ASP A 185 -11.64 -33.80 -3.37
N LEU A 186 -11.54 -32.97 -4.41
CA LEU A 186 -11.52 -31.52 -4.30
C LEU A 186 -12.93 -30.96 -4.05
N VAL A 187 -13.13 -30.35 -2.89
CA VAL A 187 -14.42 -29.78 -2.46
C VAL A 187 -14.54 -28.32 -2.86
N MET A 188 -13.49 -27.54 -2.64
CA MET A 188 -13.51 -26.09 -2.85
C MET A 188 -12.13 -25.57 -3.23
N THR A 189 -12.09 -24.62 -4.15
CA THR A 189 -10.89 -23.84 -4.45
C THR A 189 -11.15 -22.37 -4.13
N ARG A 190 -10.24 -21.75 -3.39
CA ARG A 190 -10.22 -20.31 -3.15
C ARG A 190 -8.97 -19.72 -3.78
N GLU A 191 -9.15 -18.76 -4.67
CA GLU A 191 -8.07 -18.07 -5.37
C GLU A 191 -8.07 -16.62 -4.93
N TYR A 192 -6.88 -16.12 -4.61
CA TYR A 192 -6.65 -14.74 -4.20
C TYR A 192 -5.80 -14.08 -5.26
N PHE A 193 -6.29 -12.95 -5.74
CA PHE A 193 -5.66 -12.17 -6.79
C PHE A 193 -5.24 -10.81 -6.23
N ASP A 194 -4.17 -10.28 -6.80
CA ASP A 194 -3.74 -8.93 -6.50
C ASP A 194 -3.30 -8.21 -7.76
N HIS A 195 -3.30 -6.89 -7.70
CA HIS A 195 -2.92 -6.00 -8.79
C HIS A 195 -3.79 -6.09 -10.05
N ARG A 196 -4.88 -6.86 -10.10
CA ARG A 196 -5.74 -6.89 -11.29
C ARG A 196 -6.43 -5.56 -11.55
N GLU A 197 -6.47 -5.13 -12.81
CA GLU A 197 -7.16 -3.90 -13.23
C GLU A 197 -8.67 -3.97 -13.00
N ASP A 198 -9.24 -5.14 -13.25
CA ASP A 198 -10.65 -5.48 -13.10
C ASP A 198 -11.13 -5.52 -11.63
N LYS A 199 -10.23 -5.31 -10.67
CA LYS A 199 -10.46 -5.31 -9.22
C LYS A 199 -10.89 -6.66 -8.62
N LEU A 200 -10.81 -7.76 -9.37
CA LEU A 200 -11.02 -9.10 -8.81
C LEU A 200 -9.91 -9.39 -7.80
N TYR A 201 -10.28 -9.73 -6.56
CA TYR A 201 -9.31 -10.06 -5.51
C TYR A 201 -9.53 -11.43 -4.90
N ASN A 202 -10.72 -12.02 -5.07
CA ASN A 202 -11.02 -13.35 -4.57
C ASN A 202 -12.01 -14.07 -5.49
N ARG A 203 -11.76 -15.35 -5.75
CA ARG A 203 -12.69 -16.26 -6.41
C ARG A 203 -12.82 -17.53 -5.56
N VAL A 204 -14.05 -17.93 -5.28
CA VAL A 204 -14.37 -19.18 -4.59
C VAL A 204 -15.14 -20.07 -5.54
N HIS A 205 -14.59 -21.25 -5.86
CA HIS A 205 -15.26 -22.28 -6.62
C HIS A 205 -15.59 -23.45 -5.70
N ASN A 206 -16.89 -23.68 -5.46
CA ASN A 206 -17.39 -24.85 -4.76
C ASN A 206 -17.65 -25.96 -5.80
N HIS A 207 -16.81 -26.99 -5.83
CA HIS A 207 -16.88 -28.06 -6.83
C HIS A 207 -18.07 -28.99 -6.59
N GLN A 208 -18.56 -29.12 -5.35
CA GLN A 208 -19.73 -29.95 -5.03
C GLN A 208 -21.04 -29.38 -5.58
N THR A 209 -21.15 -28.05 -5.58
CA THR A 209 -22.37 -27.34 -6.05
C THR A 209 -22.18 -26.65 -7.40
N SER A 210 -20.95 -26.66 -7.93
CA SER A 210 -20.50 -25.95 -9.13
C SER A 210 -20.73 -24.43 -9.09
N TRP A 211 -20.91 -23.84 -7.91
CA TRP A 211 -21.03 -22.39 -7.76
C TRP A 211 -19.66 -21.73 -7.70
N ILE A 212 -19.54 -20.65 -8.47
CA ILE A 212 -18.42 -19.72 -8.43
C ILE A 212 -18.93 -18.42 -7.80
N THR A 213 -18.18 -17.90 -6.84
CA THR A 213 -18.39 -16.55 -6.27
C THR A 213 -17.13 -15.74 -6.48
N GLU A 214 -17.27 -14.63 -7.19
CA GLU A 214 -16.21 -13.67 -7.45
C GLU A 214 -16.41 -12.41 -6.62
N PHE A 215 -15.34 -11.89 -6.03
CA PHE A 215 -15.36 -10.70 -5.19
C PHE A 215 -14.44 -9.62 -5.77
N PHE A 216 -14.98 -8.40 -5.85
CA PHE A 216 -14.34 -7.26 -6.48
C PHE A 216 -14.16 -6.11 -5.48
N ARG A 217 -13.02 -5.41 -5.57
CA ARG A 217 -12.76 -4.20 -4.77
C ARG A 217 -13.58 -3.00 -5.30
N PRO A 218 -13.80 -1.97 -4.46
CA PRO A 218 -14.44 -0.73 -4.92
C PRO A 218 -13.69 -0.08 -6.10
N GLY A 219 -14.42 0.66 -6.94
CA GLY A 219 -13.88 1.37 -8.10
C GLY A 219 -13.94 0.62 -9.44
N ARG A 220 -14.54 -0.57 -9.48
CA ARG A 220 -14.85 -1.29 -10.73
C ARG A 220 -16.03 -0.63 -11.45
N LEU A 221 -16.02 -0.70 -12.79
CA LEU A 221 -17.18 -0.36 -13.64
C LEU A 221 -18.47 -1.07 -13.16
N LYS A 222 -19.61 -0.38 -13.31
CA LYS A 222 -20.95 -0.83 -12.84
C LYS A 222 -21.05 -1.10 -11.33
N CYS A 223 -20.02 -0.79 -10.54
CA CYS A 223 -19.98 -0.94 -9.09
C CYS A 223 -20.25 -2.38 -8.60
N LEU A 224 -19.92 -3.38 -9.42
CA LEU A 224 -20.10 -4.79 -9.06
C LEU A 224 -19.18 -5.15 -7.89
N LYS A 225 -19.76 -5.70 -6.82
CA LYS A 225 -19.09 -6.12 -5.60
C LYS A 225 -18.88 -7.62 -5.56
N GLU A 226 -19.94 -8.38 -5.83
CA GLU A 226 -19.90 -9.85 -5.82
C GLU A 226 -20.71 -10.39 -6.99
N HIS A 227 -20.20 -11.45 -7.63
CA HIS A 227 -20.91 -12.16 -8.69
C HIS A 227 -20.88 -13.66 -8.42
N MET A 228 -22.07 -14.20 -8.15
CA MET A 228 -22.31 -15.62 -7.92
C MET A 228 -22.97 -16.22 -9.16
N PHE A 229 -22.40 -17.27 -9.73
CA PHE A 229 -22.97 -17.97 -10.89
C PHE A 229 -22.55 -19.45 -10.89
N LYS A 230 -23.27 -20.28 -11.65
CA LYS A 230 -22.88 -21.69 -11.85
C LYS A 230 -21.84 -21.82 -12.96
N ALA A 231 -20.75 -22.54 -12.68
CA ALA A 231 -19.64 -22.77 -13.60
C ALA A 231 -20.06 -23.41 -14.94
N ASN A 232 -21.08 -24.26 -14.92
CA ASN A 232 -21.59 -24.97 -16.11
C ASN A 232 -22.54 -24.13 -16.97
N SER A 233 -22.99 -22.96 -16.50
CA SER A 233 -23.89 -22.07 -17.22
C SER A 233 -23.55 -20.60 -16.95
N PRO A 234 -22.40 -20.08 -17.42
CA PRO A 234 -21.94 -18.73 -17.13
C PRO A 234 -22.66 -17.64 -17.96
N GLY A 235 -23.24 -18.02 -19.10
CA GLY A 235 -23.96 -17.12 -20.01
C GLY A 235 -25.28 -16.57 -19.46
N PRO A 236 -25.88 -15.57 -20.10
CA PRO A 236 -27.07 -14.86 -19.61
C PRO A 236 -28.25 -15.80 -19.37
N GLU A 237 -29.23 -15.35 -18.58
CA GLU A 237 -30.47 -16.09 -18.28
C GLU A 237 -30.30 -17.37 -17.46
N SER A 238 -29.15 -17.57 -16.83
CA SER A 238 -28.89 -18.65 -15.88
C SER A 238 -28.91 -18.16 -14.43
N ASP A 239 -28.93 -19.12 -13.49
CA ASP A 239 -28.91 -18.80 -12.06
C ASP A 239 -27.68 -17.95 -11.69
N ARG A 240 -27.94 -16.73 -11.25
CA ARG A 240 -26.89 -15.82 -10.76
C ARG A 240 -27.39 -14.85 -9.73
N THR A 241 -26.48 -14.37 -8.90
CA THR A 241 -26.71 -13.24 -8.00
C THR A 241 -25.56 -12.27 -8.12
N MET A 242 -25.87 -11.00 -8.30
CA MET A 242 -24.92 -9.90 -8.34
C MET A 242 -25.20 -8.97 -7.17
N LEU A 243 -24.17 -8.67 -6.38
CA LEU A 243 -24.21 -7.63 -5.34
C LEU A 243 -23.41 -6.43 -5.82
N PHE A 244 -23.86 -5.24 -5.47
CA PHE A 244 -23.27 -3.98 -5.90
C PHE A 244 -22.94 -3.09 -4.70
N TYR A 245 -21.97 -2.19 -4.88
CA TYR A 245 -21.72 -1.09 -3.96
C TYR A 245 -22.81 -0.02 -4.18
N SER A 246 -23.94 -0.13 -3.46
CA SER A 246 -25.10 0.74 -3.64
C SER A 246 -24.81 2.23 -3.43
N GLU A 247 -23.88 2.56 -2.55
CA GLU A 247 -23.44 3.95 -2.29
C GLU A 247 -22.77 4.61 -3.49
N ALA A 248 -22.18 3.82 -4.39
CA ALA A 248 -21.51 4.32 -5.59
C ALA A 248 -22.41 4.33 -6.82
N ARG A 249 -23.64 3.78 -6.72
CA ARG A 249 -24.60 3.73 -7.84
C ARG A 249 -25.62 4.85 -7.72
N VAL A 250 -25.92 5.50 -8.84
CA VAL A 250 -26.95 6.55 -8.93
C VAL A 250 -28.36 6.02 -8.59
N ASP A 251 -28.63 4.76 -8.92
CA ASP A 251 -29.91 4.09 -8.67
C ASP A 251 -30.02 3.43 -7.29
N GLY A 252 -28.93 3.39 -6.50
CA GLY A 252 -28.90 2.72 -5.20
C GLY A 252 -29.09 1.20 -5.26
N LEU A 253 -28.96 0.54 -6.42
CA LEU A 253 -29.17 -0.90 -6.54
C LEU A 253 -28.18 -1.68 -5.66
N MET A 254 -28.70 -2.51 -4.75
CA MET A 254 -27.88 -3.33 -3.85
C MET A 254 -27.62 -4.73 -4.40
N LYS A 255 -28.66 -5.37 -4.94
CA LYS A 255 -28.63 -6.79 -5.29
C LYS A 255 -29.55 -7.07 -6.48
N ARG A 256 -29.07 -7.93 -7.37
CA ARG A 256 -29.84 -8.51 -8.48
C ARG A 256 -29.73 -10.03 -8.40
N THR A 257 -30.84 -10.73 -8.63
CA THR A 257 -30.86 -12.19 -8.72
C THR A 257 -31.61 -12.58 -9.98
N GLU A 258 -31.01 -13.44 -10.80
CA GLU A 258 -31.66 -14.08 -11.93
C GLU A 258 -31.78 -15.57 -11.66
N THR A 259 -32.91 -16.15 -12.05
CA THR A 259 -33.18 -17.57 -11.96
C THR A 259 -33.31 -18.16 -13.36
N ALA A 260 -32.74 -19.34 -13.57
CA ALA A 260 -32.83 -20.04 -14.83
C ALA A 260 -34.29 -20.36 -15.19
N LYS A 261 -34.59 -20.34 -16.50
CA LYS A 261 -35.89 -20.81 -16.98
C LYS A 261 -36.05 -22.32 -16.68
N PRO A 262 -37.24 -22.78 -16.25
CA PRO A 262 -37.57 -24.19 -16.37
C PRO A 262 -37.50 -24.57 -17.86
N LYS A 263 -36.74 -25.62 -18.21
CA LYS A 263 -36.64 -26.12 -19.58
C LYS A 263 -38.04 -26.47 -20.09
N LYS A 264 -38.57 -25.71 -21.07
CA LYS A 264 -39.73 -26.14 -21.84
C LYS A 264 -39.26 -27.23 -22.81
N PHE A 265 -39.80 -28.43 -22.67
CA PHE A 265 -39.61 -29.50 -23.66
C PHE A 265 -40.46 -29.20 -24.89
N GLY A 266 -39.83 -28.98 -26.04
CA GLY A 266 -40.48 -28.73 -27.33
C GLY A 266 -39.46 -28.37 -28.42
N PRO A 267 -39.83 -28.44 -29.72
CA PRO A 267 -38.93 -28.07 -30.81
C PRO A 267 -38.51 -26.60 -30.66
N GLN A 268 -37.19 -26.35 -30.64
CA GLN A 268 -36.66 -24.98 -30.73
C GLN A 268 -36.80 -24.49 -32.17
N ASP A 269 -37.70 -23.55 -32.42
CA ASP A 269 -37.64 -22.74 -33.64
C ASP A 269 -36.38 -21.90 -33.61
N LYS A 270 -35.43 -22.22 -34.49
CA LYS A 270 -34.12 -21.57 -34.61
C LYS A 270 -34.19 -20.16 -35.22
N SER A 271 -35.37 -19.54 -35.32
CA SER A 271 -35.58 -18.32 -36.10
C SER A 271 -35.80 -17.04 -35.29
N VAL A 272 -35.81 -17.07 -33.95
CA VAL A 272 -36.07 -15.86 -33.13
C VAL A 272 -34.82 -15.46 -32.36
N THR A 273 -33.83 -14.91 -33.04
CA THR A 273 -32.62 -14.33 -32.44
C THR A 273 -32.67 -12.81 -32.27
N GLN A 274 -33.81 -12.16 -32.53
CA GLN A 274 -33.89 -10.68 -32.52
C GLN A 274 -35.00 -10.08 -31.64
N ASP A 275 -35.99 -10.84 -31.16
CA ASP A 275 -37.05 -10.25 -30.33
C ASP A 275 -36.74 -10.34 -28.83
N PRO A 276 -36.82 -9.22 -28.09
CA PRO A 276 -36.62 -9.21 -26.66
C PRO A 276 -37.71 -10.05 -25.97
N ARG A 277 -37.31 -10.87 -24.99
CA ARG A 277 -38.20 -11.76 -24.24
C ARG A 277 -39.45 -11.01 -23.74
N PRO A 278 -40.67 -11.54 -23.92
CA PRO A 278 -41.87 -10.87 -23.42
C PRO A 278 -41.86 -10.76 -21.89
N ILE A 279 -42.19 -9.58 -21.38
CA ILE A 279 -42.40 -9.35 -19.94
C ILE A 279 -43.81 -9.81 -19.62
N LEU A 280 -43.95 -10.87 -18.82
CA LEU A 280 -45.26 -11.42 -18.44
C LEU A 280 -45.88 -10.66 -17.28
N LYS A 281 -45.06 -10.37 -16.27
CA LYS A 281 -45.45 -9.65 -15.07
C LYS A 281 -44.30 -8.85 -14.50
N MET A 282 -44.60 -7.71 -13.91
CA MET A 282 -43.68 -6.95 -13.06
C MET A 282 -44.31 -6.81 -11.68
N HIS A 283 -43.54 -7.07 -10.64
CA HIS A 283 -44.01 -7.00 -9.26
C HIS A 283 -43.03 -6.17 -8.44
N MET A 284 -43.49 -5.03 -7.96
CA MET A 284 -42.73 -4.13 -7.12
C MET A 284 -43.30 -4.16 -5.72
N LYS A 285 -42.41 -4.25 -4.73
CA LYS A 285 -42.75 -4.22 -3.30
C LYS A 285 -42.06 -3.04 -2.65
N TYR A 286 -42.79 -2.31 -1.82
CA TYR A 286 -42.34 -1.09 -1.18
C TYR A 286 -42.35 -1.23 0.35
N HIS A 287 -41.53 -0.42 1.01
CA HIS A 287 -41.50 -0.32 2.46
C HIS A 287 -42.53 0.72 2.92
N ARG A 288 -43.13 0.50 4.10
CA ARG A 288 -44.13 1.40 4.69
C ARG A 288 -43.55 2.79 4.92
N ASN A 289 -44.19 3.80 4.36
CA ASN A 289 -43.92 5.20 4.64
C ASN A 289 -44.91 5.75 5.69
N LYS A 290 -44.47 5.86 6.94
CA LYS A 290 -45.31 6.32 8.07
C LYS A 290 -45.87 7.75 7.94
N ASN A 291 -45.37 8.54 6.98
CA ASN A 291 -45.87 9.90 6.72
C ASN A 291 -47.12 9.94 5.83
N VAL A 292 -47.50 8.82 5.21
CA VAL A 292 -48.68 8.68 4.34
C VAL A 292 -49.67 7.74 5.01
N ASP A 293 -50.97 7.93 4.83
CA ASP A 293 -51.97 6.97 5.32
C ASP A 293 -51.79 5.58 4.70
N ALA A 294 -52.04 4.51 5.46
CA ALA A 294 -51.76 3.15 5.00
C ALA A 294 -52.58 2.76 3.77
N ASN A 295 -53.83 3.23 3.66
CA ASN A 295 -54.69 3.01 2.49
C ASN A 295 -54.33 3.85 1.26
N CYS A 296 -53.39 4.80 1.39
CA CYS A 296 -52.85 5.59 0.29
C CYS A 296 -51.40 5.23 -0.04
N ASP A 297 -50.76 4.41 0.80
CA ASP A 297 -49.38 3.98 0.65
C ASP A 297 -49.31 2.60 -0.02
N ILE A 298 -48.73 2.53 -1.22
CA ILE A 298 -48.70 1.32 -2.03
C ILE A 298 -47.66 0.36 -1.44
N ALA A 299 -48.10 -0.82 -0.99
CA ALA A 299 -47.21 -1.88 -0.52
C ALA A 299 -46.71 -2.76 -1.67
N GLU A 300 -47.62 -3.17 -2.55
CA GLU A 300 -47.31 -3.99 -3.71
C GLU A 300 -47.99 -3.42 -4.96
N LEU A 301 -47.24 -3.34 -6.05
CA LEU A 301 -47.73 -2.94 -7.36
C LEU A 301 -47.38 -4.05 -8.36
N MET A 302 -48.41 -4.67 -8.93
CA MET A 302 -48.26 -5.73 -9.92
C MET A 302 -48.84 -5.31 -11.27
N TYR A 303 -48.00 -5.32 -12.29
CA TYR A 303 -48.41 -5.21 -13.69
C TYR A 303 -48.51 -6.62 -14.27
N LEU A 304 -49.72 -7.05 -14.63
CA LEU A 304 -49.97 -8.29 -15.36
C LEU A 304 -50.00 -7.97 -16.84
N CYS A 305 -48.82 -7.78 -17.42
CA CYS A 305 -48.66 -7.28 -18.79
C CYS A 305 -49.34 -8.19 -19.84
N SER A 306 -49.44 -9.50 -19.61
CA SER A 306 -50.14 -10.43 -20.51
C SER A 306 -51.67 -10.40 -20.41
N GLU A 307 -52.22 -9.81 -19.35
CA GLU A 307 -53.67 -9.74 -19.10
C GLU A 307 -54.22 -8.31 -19.18
N ASP A 308 -53.37 -7.34 -19.51
CA ASP A 308 -53.68 -5.92 -19.51
C ASP A 308 -54.29 -5.43 -18.18
N LYS A 309 -53.75 -5.88 -17.04
CA LYS A 309 -54.22 -5.50 -15.70
C LYS A 309 -53.14 -4.89 -14.82
N VAL A 310 -53.55 -3.99 -13.93
CA VAL A 310 -52.72 -3.43 -12.86
C VAL A 310 -53.37 -3.71 -11.52
N GLN A 311 -52.65 -4.38 -10.62
CA GLN A 311 -53.10 -4.69 -9.27
C GLN A 311 -52.28 -3.92 -8.25
N ILE A 312 -52.96 -3.31 -7.29
CA ILE A 312 -52.40 -2.50 -6.23
C ILE A 312 -52.84 -3.09 -4.90
N THR A 313 -51.87 -3.34 -4.03
CA THR A 313 -52.11 -3.68 -2.62
C THR A 313 -51.54 -2.56 -1.78
N TYR A 314 -52.36 -1.95 -0.94
CA TYR A 314 -51.93 -0.90 -0.03
C TYR A 314 -51.35 -1.50 1.26
N HIS A 315 -50.62 -0.69 2.03
CA HIS A 315 -50.13 -1.13 3.33
C HIS A 315 -51.29 -1.37 4.31
N THR A 316 -51.16 -2.39 5.15
CA THR A 316 -52.13 -2.69 6.21
C THR A 316 -52.04 -1.62 7.31
N GLU A 317 -53.19 -1.05 7.71
CA GLU A 317 -53.26 -0.21 8.90
C GLU A 317 -52.95 -1.00 10.17
N ASP A 318 -52.29 -0.37 11.16
CA ASP A 318 -51.91 -1.03 12.43
C ASP A 318 -53.10 -1.66 13.19
N LYS A 319 -54.31 -1.10 13.03
CA LYS A 319 -55.54 -1.56 13.70
C LYS A 319 -56.32 -2.61 12.89
N ARG A 320 -55.84 -3.00 11.70
CA ARG A 320 -56.54 -3.89 10.78
C ARG A 320 -55.71 -5.13 10.48
N ILE A 321 -56.38 -6.22 10.11
CA ILE A 321 -55.74 -7.50 9.78
C ILE A 321 -55.63 -7.77 8.27
N ALA A 322 -56.29 -6.95 7.44
CA ALA A 322 -56.34 -7.10 5.99
C ALA A 322 -55.94 -5.79 5.31
N SER A 323 -55.36 -5.88 4.12
CA SER A 323 -55.01 -4.71 3.29
C SER A 323 -56.12 -4.38 2.31
N SER A 324 -56.30 -3.09 2.03
CA SER A 324 -57.12 -2.63 0.90
C SER A 324 -56.42 -2.95 -0.42
N THR A 325 -57.19 -3.28 -1.47
CA THR A 325 -56.66 -3.58 -2.80
C THR A 325 -57.45 -2.87 -3.90
N ARG A 326 -56.80 -2.64 -5.04
CA ARG A 326 -57.42 -2.04 -6.22
C ARG A 326 -56.88 -2.69 -7.48
N GLU A 327 -57.76 -2.94 -8.43
CA GLU A 327 -57.41 -3.48 -9.74
C GLU A 327 -57.89 -2.52 -10.84
N PHE A 328 -57.09 -2.36 -11.88
CA PHE A 328 -57.45 -1.66 -13.11
C PHE A 328 -57.30 -2.60 -14.31
N ILE A 329 -58.21 -2.46 -15.27
CA ILE A 329 -58.12 -3.06 -16.60
C ILE A 329 -57.64 -1.96 -17.54
N LYS A 330 -56.55 -2.20 -18.27
CA LYS A 330 -55.97 -1.22 -19.19
C LYS A 330 -56.85 -1.09 -20.44
N PRO A 331 -57.10 0.13 -20.94
CA PRO A 331 -57.79 0.34 -22.21
C PRO A 331 -57.05 -0.34 -23.36
N HIS A 332 -57.76 -0.87 -24.36
CA HIS A 332 -57.11 -1.67 -25.42
C HIS A 332 -56.11 -0.90 -26.29
N ASN A 333 -56.20 0.44 -26.33
CA ASN A 333 -55.35 1.35 -27.08
C ASN A 333 -54.37 2.13 -26.19
N TRP A 334 -54.04 1.61 -25.00
CA TRP A 334 -53.21 2.32 -24.01
C TRP A 334 -51.77 2.56 -24.47
N ASP A 335 -51.27 1.76 -25.41
CA ASP A 335 -49.92 1.80 -25.98
C ASP A 335 -49.81 2.66 -27.25
N GLU A 336 -50.93 3.11 -27.83
CA GLU A 336 -50.97 3.93 -29.02
C GLU A 336 -50.66 5.42 -28.71
N LYS A 337 -49.61 5.95 -29.34
CA LYS A 337 -49.22 7.36 -29.16
C LYS A 337 -50.31 8.32 -29.68
N GLY A 338 -50.85 9.13 -28.77
CA GLY A 338 -51.86 10.16 -29.08
C GLY A 338 -53.31 9.67 -29.06
N ALA A 339 -53.54 8.42 -28.66
CA ALA A 339 -54.89 7.89 -28.48
C ALA A 339 -55.61 8.56 -27.29
N THR A 340 -56.90 8.85 -27.46
CA THR A 340 -57.76 9.27 -26.35
C THR A 340 -58.22 8.04 -25.60
N LEU A 341 -57.79 7.90 -24.34
CA LEU A 341 -58.17 6.77 -23.50
C LEU A 341 -59.59 6.94 -23.00
N THR A 342 -60.40 5.89 -23.13
CA THR A 342 -61.75 5.83 -22.57
C THR A 342 -61.69 5.13 -21.22
N PHE A 343 -62.36 5.70 -20.21
CA PHE A 343 -62.38 5.17 -18.85
C PHE A 343 -63.81 5.02 -18.35
N SER A 344 -64.25 3.78 -18.15
CA SER A 344 -65.56 3.44 -17.59
C SER A 344 -65.43 2.89 -16.17
N ALA A 345 -66.53 2.93 -15.40
CA ALA A 345 -66.57 2.42 -14.03
C ALA A 345 -66.29 0.91 -13.92
N GLU A 346 -66.45 0.15 -15.01
CA GLU A 346 -66.17 -1.30 -15.07
C GLU A 346 -64.68 -1.63 -15.25
N MET A 347 -63.86 -0.62 -15.62
CA MET A 347 -62.42 -0.79 -15.83
C MET A 347 -61.61 -0.74 -14.52
N HIS A 348 -62.26 -0.68 -13.36
CA HIS A 348 -61.59 -0.81 -12.08
C HIS A 348 -62.43 -1.59 -11.06
N SER A 349 -61.75 -2.25 -10.14
CA SER A 349 -62.34 -2.93 -8.99
C SER A 349 -61.60 -2.51 -7.72
N THR A 350 -62.26 -2.43 -6.57
CA THR A 350 -61.63 -1.99 -5.32
C THR A 350 -62.22 -2.73 -4.14
N PHE A 351 -61.34 -3.22 -3.27
CA PHE A 351 -61.67 -3.74 -1.96
C PHE A 351 -61.12 -2.78 -0.91
N GLN A 352 -62.01 -2.14 -0.15
CA GLN A 352 -61.65 -1.28 0.98
C GLN A 352 -62.04 -1.96 2.29
N VAL A 353 -61.13 -1.97 3.24
CA VAL A 353 -61.33 -2.63 4.55
C VAL A 353 -62.26 -1.81 5.45
N ASP A 354 -62.22 -0.48 5.36
CA ASP A 354 -63.17 0.40 6.04
C ASP A 354 -64.27 0.86 5.08
N PRO A 355 -65.52 0.39 5.24
CA PRO A 355 -66.63 0.78 4.38
C PRO A 355 -67.05 2.25 4.50
N ASN A 356 -66.57 2.97 5.53
CA ASN A 356 -66.94 4.37 5.75
C ASN A 356 -65.99 5.36 5.06
N LEU A 357 -64.90 4.87 4.46
CA LEU A 357 -63.99 5.73 3.71
C LEU A 357 -64.66 6.18 2.40
N PRO A 358 -64.50 7.46 2.01
CA PRO A 358 -65.06 7.94 0.76
C PRO A 358 -64.38 7.26 -0.43
N PHE A 359 -65.18 6.84 -1.42
CA PHE A 359 -64.67 6.38 -2.69
C PHE A 359 -64.04 7.56 -3.47
N ASN A 360 -62.92 7.29 -4.13
CA ASN A 360 -62.29 8.24 -5.04
C ASN A 360 -63.22 8.66 -6.17
N LYS A 361 -63.12 9.92 -6.60
CA LYS A 361 -63.88 10.43 -7.75
C LYS A 361 -63.35 9.80 -9.04
N GLN A 362 -64.21 9.70 -10.07
CA GLN A 362 -63.82 9.12 -11.36
C GLN A 362 -62.62 9.84 -12.01
N VAL A 363 -62.50 11.16 -11.82
CA VAL A 363 -61.35 11.96 -12.29
C VAL A 363 -60.05 11.54 -11.61
N GLU A 364 -60.06 11.37 -10.27
CA GLU A 364 -58.89 10.94 -9.50
C GLU A 364 -58.45 9.52 -9.89
N LEU A 365 -59.41 8.64 -10.20
CA LEU A 365 -59.13 7.29 -10.67
C LEU A 365 -58.52 7.27 -12.06
N TYR A 366 -59.00 8.13 -12.95
CA TYR A 366 -58.43 8.29 -14.28
C TYR A 366 -57.00 8.84 -14.22
N GLU A 367 -56.75 9.87 -13.39
CA GLU A 367 -55.42 10.41 -13.16
C GLU A 367 -54.46 9.35 -12.56
N MET A 368 -54.95 8.55 -11.62
CA MET A 368 -54.17 7.44 -11.06
C MET A 368 -53.83 6.39 -12.12
N LEU A 369 -54.79 6.00 -12.98
CA LEU A 369 -54.54 5.08 -14.08
C LEU A 369 -53.47 5.61 -15.03
N LEU A 370 -53.55 6.88 -15.45
CA LEU A 370 -52.53 7.50 -16.31
C LEU A 370 -51.14 7.46 -15.67
N SER A 371 -51.04 7.79 -14.38
CA SER A 371 -49.77 7.71 -13.63
C SER A 371 -49.23 6.28 -13.56
N LEU A 372 -50.11 5.28 -13.41
CA LEU A 372 -49.73 3.87 -13.38
C LEU A 372 -49.25 3.37 -14.75
N LEU A 373 -49.88 3.80 -15.85
CA LEU A 373 -49.44 3.47 -17.20
C LEU A 373 -48.07 4.09 -17.52
N GLU A 374 -47.85 5.36 -17.14
CA GLU A 374 -46.54 6.01 -17.29
C GLU A 374 -45.46 5.28 -16.47
N ARG A 375 -45.79 4.88 -15.24
CA ARG A 375 -44.90 4.05 -14.40
C ARG A 375 -44.65 2.67 -14.99
N GLU A 376 -45.64 2.07 -15.67
CA GLU A 376 -45.47 0.77 -16.34
C GLU A 376 -44.43 0.88 -17.46
N VAL A 377 -44.54 1.90 -18.33
CA VAL A 377 -43.58 2.15 -19.41
C VAL A 377 -42.17 2.32 -18.86
N LYS A 378 -41.99 3.16 -17.83
CA LYS A 378 -40.68 3.34 -17.18
C LYS A 378 -40.15 2.06 -16.54
N SER A 379 -41.03 1.23 -15.98
CA SER A 379 -40.65 -0.06 -15.39
C SER A 379 -40.19 -1.05 -16.46
N ILE A 380 -40.87 -1.09 -17.61
CA ILE A 380 -40.48 -1.89 -18.78
C ILE A 380 -39.10 -1.46 -19.27
N GLU A 381 -38.88 -0.16 -19.47
CA GLU A 381 -37.58 0.40 -19.87
C GLU A 381 -36.48 0.04 -18.87
N GLY A 382 -36.77 0.14 -17.56
CA GLY A 382 -35.85 -0.25 -16.49
C GLY A 382 -35.49 -1.75 -16.51
N VAL A 383 -36.46 -2.63 -16.77
CA VAL A 383 -36.20 -4.08 -16.94
C VAL A 383 -35.29 -4.31 -18.14
N ARG A 384 -35.53 -3.65 -19.29
CA ARG A 384 -34.69 -3.80 -20.48
C ARG A 384 -33.27 -3.28 -20.28
N ALA A 385 -33.13 -2.10 -19.66
CA ALA A 385 -31.82 -1.55 -19.31
C ALA A 385 -31.08 -2.48 -18.33
N SER A 386 -31.79 -3.11 -17.39
CA SER A 386 -31.23 -4.10 -16.48
C SER A 386 -30.75 -5.36 -17.22
N GLU A 387 -31.52 -5.89 -18.19
CA GLU A 387 -31.11 -7.04 -19.02
C GLU A 387 -29.86 -6.71 -19.85
N GLU A 388 -29.77 -5.51 -20.41
CA GLU A 388 -28.60 -5.03 -21.15
C GLU A 388 -27.37 -4.92 -20.24
N GLU A 389 -27.51 -4.29 -19.07
CA GLU A 389 -26.42 -4.13 -18.12
C GLU A 389 -25.83 -5.49 -17.68
N VAL A 390 -26.68 -6.51 -17.50
CA VAL A 390 -26.17 -7.87 -17.20
C VAL A 390 -25.35 -8.39 -18.38
N ARG A 391 -25.80 -8.21 -19.62
CA ARG A 391 -25.04 -8.65 -20.80
C ARG A 391 -23.69 -7.95 -20.88
N GLU A 392 -23.65 -6.64 -20.70
CA GLU A 392 -22.42 -5.85 -20.66
C GLU A 392 -21.45 -6.36 -19.58
N ILE A 393 -21.94 -6.60 -18.35
CA ILE A 393 -21.12 -7.16 -17.27
C ILE A 393 -20.53 -8.52 -17.66
N LEU A 394 -21.30 -9.37 -18.33
CA LEU A 394 -20.81 -10.70 -18.73
C LEU A 394 -19.81 -10.63 -19.88
N ASP A 395 -20.02 -9.73 -20.84
CA ASP A 395 -19.07 -9.49 -21.91
C ASP A 395 -17.76 -8.91 -21.37
N ASP A 396 -17.82 -8.00 -20.38
CA ASP A 396 -16.67 -7.52 -19.61
C ASP A 396 -15.94 -8.69 -18.95
N ARG A 397 -16.65 -9.58 -18.24
CA ARG A 397 -16.02 -10.74 -17.59
C ARG A 397 -15.35 -11.68 -18.60
N VAL A 398 -15.97 -11.93 -19.75
CA VAL A 398 -15.38 -12.77 -20.81
C VAL A 398 -14.09 -12.12 -21.35
N ARG A 399 -14.09 -10.80 -21.57
CA ARG A 399 -12.88 -10.06 -21.96
C ARG A 399 -11.80 -10.15 -20.89
N GLU A 400 -12.15 -9.92 -19.63
CA GLU A 400 -11.22 -9.94 -18.50
C GLU A 400 -10.63 -11.33 -18.21
N GLU A 401 -11.36 -12.41 -18.50
CA GLU A 401 -10.80 -13.77 -18.44
C GLU A 401 -9.87 -14.07 -19.63
N THR A 402 -10.13 -13.48 -20.79
CA THR A 402 -9.31 -13.67 -22.00
C THR A 402 -8.02 -12.86 -21.94
N THR A 403 -8.12 -11.60 -21.52
CA THR A 403 -7.02 -10.65 -21.40
C THR A 403 -6.98 -10.10 -19.99
N GLN A 404 -6.04 -10.59 -19.20
CA GLN A 404 -5.87 -10.21 -17.79
C GLN A 404 -4.79 -9.14 -17.70
N GLU A 405 -5.17 -7.95 -17.26
CA GLU A 405 -4.27 -6.81 -17.11
C GLU A 405 -3.96 -6.56 -15.62
N LEU A 406 -2.69 -6.27 -15.32
CA LEU A 406 -2.20 -6.02 -13.98
C LEU A 406 -1.71 -4.58 -13.85
N ASN A 407 -2.18 -3.89 -12.81
CA ASN A 407 -1.65 -2.62 -12.35
C ASN A 407 -0.21 -2.79 -11.88
N ILE A 408 0.74 -2.25 -12.64
CA ILE A 408 2.14 -2.17 -12.23
C ILE A 408 2.37 -0.82 -11.57
N SER A 409 2.83 -0.83 -10.31
CA SER A 409 3.19 0.40 -9.61
C SER A 409 4.23 1.21 -10.40
N VAL A 410 4.03 2.53 -10.46
CA VAL A 410 4.96 3.48 -11.11
C VAL A 410 6.36 3.41 -10.52
N TYR A 411 6.48 3.02 -9.24
CA TYR A 411 7.74 2.87 -8.53
C TYR A 411 8.46 1.52 -8.79
N ASN A 412 7.79 0.56 -9.45
CA ASN A 412 8.42 -0.70 -9.85
C ASN A 412 9.15 -0.54 -11.19
N THR A 413 10.37 -0.02 -11.12
CA THR A 413 11.24 0.25 -12.27
C THR A 413 11.69 -0.98 -13.04
N GLU A 414 11.59 -2.19 -12.47
CA GLU A 414 11.97 -3.42 -13.16
C GLU A 414 10.85 -3.92 -14.09
N ARG A 415 9.59 -3.79 -13.66
CA ARG A 415 8.42 -4.34 -14.37
C ARG A 415 7.70 -3.31 -15.23
N ASN A 416 7.81 -2.02 -14.88
CA ASN A 416 7.24 -0.95 -15.70
C ASN A 416 8.22 -0.59 -16.83
N GLU A 417 8.12 -1.28 -17.97
CA GLU A 417 8.99 -1.03 -19.12
C GLU A 417 8.96 0.42 -19.60
N LYS A 418 7.81 1.11 -19.48
CA LYS A 418 7.69 2.54 -19.83
C LYS A 418 8.52 3.39 -18.88
N ALA A 419 8.45 3.15 -17.57
CA ALA A 419 9.27 3.85 -16.58
C ALA A 419 10.76 3.52 -16.71
N LYS A 420 11.11 2.27 -17.04
CA LYS A 420 12.48 1.85 -17.32
C LYS A 420 13.06 2.57 -18.55
N LYS A 421 12.32 2.58 -19.66
CA LYS A 421 12.70 3.31 -20.88
C LYS A 421 12.83 4.81 -20.62
N HIS A 422 11.90 5.40 -19.86
CA HIS A 422 11.96 6.82 -19.51
C HIS A 422 13.16 7.16 -18.64
N ARG A 423 13.49 6.33 -17.64
CA ARG A 423 14.68 6.51 -16.80
C ARG A 423 15.98 6.32 -17.59
N GLN A 424 16.05 5.30 -18.46
CA GLN A 424 17.20 5.07 -19.34
C GLN A 424 17.42 6.24 -20.31
N GLU A 425 16.34 6.81 -20.83
CA GLU A 425 16.40 8.01 -21.67
C GLU A 425 16.93 9.21 -20.89
N LEU A 426 16.44 9.41 -19.66
CA LEU A 426 16.90 10.50 -18.79
C LEU A 426 18.38 10.34 -18.40
N GLU A 427 18.81 9.11 -18.08
CA GLU A 427 20.21 8.80 -17.80
C GLU A 427 21.09 9.01 -19.03
N ARG A 428 20.62 8.62 -20.22
CA ARG A 428 21.33 8.90 -21.48
C ARG A 428 21.46 10.39 -21.72
N GLN A 429 20.40 11.17 -21.54
CA GLN A 429 20.42 12.63 -21.69
C GLN A 429 21.36 13.28 -20.66
N GLN A 430 21.34 12.84 -19.41
CA GLN A 430 22.27 13.33 -18.38
C GLN A 430 23.72 12.95 -18.67
N MET A 431 23.96 11.75 -19.22
CA MET A 431 25.30 11.32 -19.62
C MET A 431 25.79 12.11 -20.84
N GLU A 432 24.95 12.35 -21.84
CA GLU A 432 25.24 13.22 -22.98
C GLU A 432 25.48 14.67 -22.54
N GLU A 433 24.73 15.17 -21.56
CA GLU A 433 24.92 16.51 -21.01
C GLU A 433 26.21 16.61 -20.16
N ARG A 434 26.57 15.55 -19.43
CA ARG A 434 27.87 15.46 -18.74
C ARG A 434 29.04 15.36 -19.72
N MET A 435 28.91 14.57 -20.78
CA MET A 435 29.90 14.46 -21.84
C MET A 435 30.05 15.79 -22.58
N ARG A 436 28.94 16.49 -22.89
CA ARG A 436 28.99 17.86 -23.42
C ARG A 436 29.64 18.85 -22.46
N LYS A 437 29.36 18.76 -21.15
CA LYS A 437 30.03 19.59 -20.12
C LYS A 437 31.52 19.26 -19.96
N GLN A 438 31.93 18.02 -20.20
CA GLN A 438 33.33 17.59 -20.23
C GLN A 438 34.04 17.99 -21.54
N GLU A 439 33.36 17.96 -22.68
CA GLU A 439 33.90 18.46 -23.96
C GLU A 439 33.99 20.00 -23.98
N LEU A 440 33.11 20.68 -23.23
CA LEU A 440 33.18 22.11 -22.89
C LEU A 440 34.12 22.38 -21.69
N GLU A 441 35.08 21.49 -21.37
CA GLU A 441 36.20 21.82 -20.49
C GLU A 441 36.94 23.05 -21.06
N ILE A 442 36.57 24.18 -20.48
CA ILE A 442 36.96 25.57 -20.75
C ILE A 442 38.37 25.64 -21.34
N ASP A 443 38.47 26.03 -22.61
CA ASP A 443 39.74 26.34 -23.24
C ASP A 443 40.47 27.40 -22.41
N TYR A 444 41.48 26.97 -21.66
CA TYR A 444 42.21 27.80 -20.71
C TYR A 444 43.04 28.89 -21.39
N LEU A 445 43.28 28.78 -22.70
CA LEU A 445 43.98 29.79 -23.51
C LEU A 445 43.03 30.73 -24.26
N ALA A 446 41.76 30.34 -24.49
CA ALA A 446 40.81 31.14 -25.26
C ALA A 446 40.65 32.60 -24.77
N PRO A 447 40.54 32.89 -23.45
CA PRO A 447 40.43 34.27 -22.97
C PRO A 447 41.67 35.12 -23.29
N PHE A 448 42.85 34.50 -23.34
CA PHE A 448 44.13 35.18 -23.59
C PHE A 448 44.43 35.31 -25.09
N LEU A 449 44.01 34.33 -25.90
CA LEU A 449 44.08 34.39 -27.36
C LEU A 449 43.15 35.48 -27.92
N ALA A 450 41.93 35.58 -27.37
CA ALA A 450 40.98 36.64 -27.72
C ALA A 450 41.52 38.06 -27.44
N GLN A 451 42.33 38.25 -26.38
CA GLN A 451 42.96 39.54 -26.07
C GLN A 451 44.06 39.93 -27.07
N ILE A 452 44.66 38.97 -27.77
CA ILE A 452 45.70 39.20 -28.79
C ILE A 452 45.08 39.24 -30.20
N GLY A 453 43.76 39.02 -30.32
CA GLY A 453 43.02 39.09 -31.59
C GLY A 453 43.06 37.82 -32.42
N ASP A 454 43.20 36.65 -31.77
CA ASP A 454 43.17 35.31 -32.39
C ASP A 454 44.03 35.17 -33.67
N PRO A 455 45.36 35.36 -33.59
CA PRO A 455 46.22 35.25 -34.75
C PRO A 455 46.33 33.81 -35.27
N GLU A 456 46.27 33.62 -36.60
CA GLU A 456 46.42 32.29 -37.24
C GLU A 456 47.78 31.61 -36.96
N LYS A 457 48.82 32.39 -36.63
CA LYS A 457 50.14 31.90 -36.19
C LYS A 457 50.66 32.73 -35.03
N ILE A 458 50.98 32.06 -33.92
CA ILE A 458 51.53 32.70 -32.73
C ILE A 458 53.04 32.88 -32.93
N THR A 459 53.56 34.10 -32.76
CA THR A 459 55.03 34.29 -32.78
C THR A 459 55.66 33.81 -31.47
N ARG A 460 56.95 33.45 -31.48
CA ARG A 460 57.67 33.02 -30.26
C ARG A 460 57.49 34.02 -29.11
N GLN A 461 57.60 35.33 -29.38
CA GLN A 461 57.40 36.37 -28.36
C GLN A 461 55.97 36.39 -27.79
N GLN A 462 54.95 36.21 -28.64
CA GLN A 462 53.55 36.12 -28.21
C GLN A 462 53.27 34.85 -27.40
N ALA A 463 53.90 33.72 -27.74
CA ALA A 463 53.78 32.46 -27.01
C ALA A 463 54.32 32.61 -25.57
N TYR A 464 55.52 33.19 -25.40
CA TYR A 464 56.07 33.46 -24.05
C TYR A 464 55.16 34.39 -23.25
N LYS A 465 54.65 35.46 -23.87
CA LYS A 465 53.74 36.40 -23.22
C LYS A 465 52.42 35.74 -22.80
N LEU A 466 51.80 34.95 -23.68
CA LEU A 466 50.58 34.18 -23.37
C LEU A 466 50.79 33.23 -22.19
N LYS A 467 51.92 32.52 -22.17
CA LYS A 467 52.28 31.64 -21.05
C LYS A 467 52.44 32.42 -19.74
N GLU A 468 53.13 33.55 -19.77
CA GLU A 468 53.31 34.41 -18.59
C GLU A 468 51.97 34.97 -18.09
N ASP A 469 51.13 35.48 -18.98
CA ASP A 469 49.81 36.04 -18.64
C ASP A 469 48.87 34.97 -18.05
N CYS A 470 48.85 33.75 -18.63
CA CYS A 470 48.07 32.63 -18.11
C CYS A 470 48.53 32.19 -16.70
N LEU A 471 49.85 32.08 -16.50
CA LEU A 471 50.42 31.68 -15.21
C LEU A 471 50.22 32.77 -14.15
N MET A 472 50.31 34.04 -14.54
CA MET A 472 50.09 35.18 -13.65
C MET A 472 48.61 35.27 -13.21
N ASP A 473 47.66 35.08 -14.12
CA ASP A 473 46.23 35.03 -13.77
C ASP A 473 45.92 33.86 -12.81
N LEU A 474 46.46 32.65 -13.07
CA LEU A 474 46.29 31.53 -12.14
C LEU A 474 46.89 31.85 -10.76
N LYS A 475 48.10 32.44 -10.73
CA LYS A 475 48.76 32.84 -9.49
C LYS A 475 47.90 33.84 -8.72
N GLN A 476 47.36 34.86 -9.39
CA GLN A 476 46.50 35.86 -8.76
C GLN A 476 45.24 35.22 -8.19
N ARG A 477 44.57 34.33 -8.94
CA ARG A 477 43.38 33.61 -8.44
C ARG A 477 43.67 32.72 -7.24
N LEU A 478 44.83 32.06 -7.21
CA LEU A 478 45.26 31.28 -6.06
C LEU A 478 45.50 32.18 -4.83
N ILE A 479 46.09 33.36 -5.02
CA ILE A 479 46.27 34.36 -3.95
C ILE A 479 44.92 34.88 -3.45
N ASP A 480 44.02 35.29 -4.36
CA ASP A 480 42.71 35.82 -4.02
C ASP A 480 41.87 34.78 -3.26
N LYS A 481 41.98 33.51 -3.65
CA LYS A 481 41.31 32.40 -2.97
C LYS A 481 41.88 32.17 -1.57
N ALA A 482 43.20 32.23 -1.39
CA ALA A 482 43.82 32.14 -0.08
C ALA A 482 43.38 33.31 0.83
N ASN A 483 43.38 34.53 0.29
CA ASN A 483 42.92 35.74 0.99
C ASN A 483 41.43 35.65 1.38
N LEU A 484 40.58 35.09 0.50
CA LEU A 484 39.16 34.90 0.79
C LEU A 484 38.94 33.90 1.93
N ILE A 485 39.70 32.79 1.94
CA ILE A 485 39.61 31.78 3.02
C ILE A 485 40.11 32.40 4.33
N GLN A 486 41.23 33.13 4.29
CA GLN A 486 41.81 33.85 5.43
C GLN A 486 40.82 34.89 6.00
N ALA A 487 40.22 35.73 5.16
CA ALA A 487 39.24 36.73 5.58
C ALA A 487 37.99 36.10 6.22
N ARG A 488 37.56 34.93 5.73
CA ARG A 488 36.45 34.18 6.35
C ARG A 488 36.84 33.57 7.69
N PHE A 489 38.06 33.06 7.80
CA PHE A 489 38.61 32.56 9.06
C PHE A 489 38.64 33.68 10.11
N GLU A 490 39.22 34.83 9.78
CA GLU A 490 39.30 35.99 10.67
C GLU A 490 37.91 36.50 11.08
N LYS A 491 36.94 36.53 10.15
CA LYS A 491 35.57 36.95 10.44
C LYS A 491 34.87 36.02 11.43
N GLU A 492 34.99 34.71 11.26
CA GLU A 492 34.38 33.74 12.20
C GLU A 492 35.08 33.74 13.56
N THR A 493 36.42 33.89 13.59
CA THR A 493 37.19 34.05 14.83
C THR A 493 36.79 35.33 15.59
N GLN A 494 36.64 36.46 14.90
CA GLN A 494 36.20 37.72 15.51
C GLN A 494 34.77 37.64 16.06
N LYS A 495 33.87 36.91 15.39
CA LYS A 495 32.51 36.68 15.91
C LYS A 495 32.55 35.87 17.20
N LEU A 496 33.32 34.78 17.22
CA LEU A 496 33.45 33.96 18.42
C LEU A 496 34.02 34.78 19.59
N GLN A 497 35.04 35.60 19.36
CA GLN A 497 35.59 36.50 20.39
C GLN A 497 34.58 37.53 20.91
N LYS A 498 33.74 38.09 20.03
CA LYS A 498 32.69 39.04 20.43
C LYS A 498 31.61 38.37 21.28
N GLU A 499 31.18 37.17 20.89
CA GLU A 499 30.20 36.40 21.66
C GLU A 499 30.77 35.92 23.00
N GLN A 500 32.05 35.54 23.06
CA GLN A 500 32.75 35.23 24.30
C GLN A 500 32.83 36.44 25.25
N ALA A 501 33.15 37.62 24.71
CA ALA A 501 33.17 38.85 25.50
C ALA A 501 31.77 39.26 25.98
N TRP A 502 30.75 39.05 25.15
CA TRP A 502 29.34 39.29 25.51
C TRP A 502 28.90 38.37 26.65
N TYR A 503 29.21 37.07 26.54
CA TYR A 503 28.91 36.08 27.57
C TYR A 503 29.56 36.41 28.91
N GLN A 504 30.85 36.78 28.92
CA GLN A 504 31.56 37.20 30.14
C GLN A 504 30.90 38.40 30.85
N GLN A 505 30.24 39.29 30.11
CA GLN A 505 29.55 40.45 30.68
C GLN A 505 28.13 40.13 31.18
N HIS A 506 27.47 39.11 30.61
CA HIS A 506 26.07 38.79 30.88
C HIS A 506 25.88 37.51 31.70
N GLN A 507 26.96 36.80 32.05
CA GLN A 507 26.95 35.51 32.75
C GLN A 507 26.13 35.49 34.05
N VAL A 508 26.09 36.61 34.79
CA VAL A 508 25.39 36.70 36.09
C VAL A 508 23.86 36.71 35.94
N ASN A 509 23.34 37.03 34.74
CA ASN A 509 21.90 37.19 34.47
C ASN A 509 21.35 36.11 33.50
N MET A 510 22.10 35.05 33.20
CA MET A 510 21.69 34.02 32.22
C MET A 510 20.97 32.84 32.86
N THR A 511 20.02 32.26 32.12
CA THR A 511 19.31 31.04 32.52
C THR A 511 20.04 29.80 31.99
N LYS A 512 19.73 28.61 32.53
CA LYS A 512 20.35 27.34 32.09
C LYS A 512 20.17 27.07 30.58
N ASP A 513 19.01 27.43 30.00
CA ASP A 513 18.77 27.31 28.55
C ASP A 513 19.66 28.25 27.73
N ASP A 514 19.94 29.45 28.25
CA ASP A 514 20.81 30.42 27.57
C ASP A 514 22.29 29.97 27.60
N GLU A 515 22.71 29.31 28.69
CA GLU A 515 24.04 28.70 28.81
C GLU A 515 24.22 27.54 27.83
N GLU A 516 23.24 26.65 27.68
CA GLU A 516 23.27 25.55 26.72
C GLU A 516 23.32 26.07 25.27
N THR A 517 22.51 27.07 24.95
CA THR A 517 22.50 27.71 23.62
C THR A 517 23.85 28.36 23.27
N TYR A 518 24.52 28.97 24.26
CA TYR A 518 25.85 29.54 24.08
C TYR A 518 26.93 28.48 23.87
N LEU A 519 26.87 27.37 24.61
CA LEU A 519 27.79 26.24 24.44
C LEU A 519 27.65 25.61 23.05
N GLU A 520 26.42 25.43 22.57
CA GLU A 520 26.16 25.00 21.20
C GLU A 520 26.75 25.96 20.17
N TYR A 521 26.53 27.27 20.32
CA TYR A 521 27.10 28.27 19.43
C TYR A 521 28.63 28.21 19.39
N CYS A 522 29.28 28.09 20.55
CA CYS A 522 30.72 27.98 20.67
C CYS A 522 31.26 26.74 19.95
N SER A 523 30.62 25.58 20.15
CA SER A 523 31.00 24.33 19.47
C SER A 523 30.89 24.45 17.95
N GLN A 524 29.81 25.03 17.44
CA GLN A 524 29.58 25.22 16.00
C GLN A 524 30.54 26.26 15.39
N ALA A 525 30.85 27.33 16.12
CA ALA A 525 31.84 28.34 15.70
C ALA A 525 33.25 27.73 15.64
N MET A 526 33.67 26.98 16.66
CA MET A 526 34.96 26.28 16.68
C MET A 526 35.10 25.28 15.53
N PHE A 527 34.04 24.50 15.25
CA PHE A 527 34.03 23.58 14.12
C PHE A 527 34.23 24.32 12.77
N ARG A 528 33.53 25.44 12.56
CA ARG A 528 33.69 26.26 11.34
C ARG A 528 35.09 26.83 11.20
N ILE A 529 35.68 27.33 12.27
CA ILE A 529 37.06 27.85 12.31
C ILE A 529 38.05 26.74 11.93
N HIS A 530 37.91 25.55 12.53
CA HIS A 530 38.77 24.40 12.24
C HIS A 530 38.69 23.96 10.77
N ILE A 531 37.49 23.92 10.19
CA ILE A 531 37.32 23.60 8.76
C ILE A 531 37.97 24.66 7.86
N LEU A 532 37.91 25.95 8.22
CA LEU A 532 38.55 27.03 7.46
C LEU A 532 40.07 26.95 7.54
N GLU A 533 40.62 26.60 8.69
CA GLU A 533 42.05 26.34 8.89
C GLU A 533 42.53 25.17 8.03
N LEU A 534 41.86 24.02 8.09
CA LEU A 534 42.16 22.85 7.26
C LEU A 534 42.09 23.17 5.76
N ARG A 535 41.10 23.97 5.35
CA ARG A 535 40.97 24.43 3.95
C ARG A 535 42.10 25.34 3.54
N LEU A 536 42.57 26.22 4.41
CA LEU A 536 43.69 27.12 4.14
C LEU A 536 44.99 26.32 4.00
N ASN A 537 45.25 25.37 4.91
CA ASN A 537 46.44 24.52 4.86
C ASN A 537 46.44 23.65 3.60
N ARG A 538 45.33 22.98 3.30
CA ARG A 538 45.19 22.22 2.04
C ARG A 538 45.37 23.09 0.81
N HIS A 539 44.91 24.34 0.82
CA HIS A 539 45.11 25.28 -0.29
C HIS A 539 46.58 25.65 -0.45
N LYS A 540 47.30 25.91 0.65
CA LYS A 540 48.75 26.17 0.63
C LYS A 540 49.53 24.99 0.04
N ASP A 541 49.17 23.76 0.39
CA ASP A 541 49.82 22.55 -0.13
C ASP A 541 49.53 22.33 -1.61
N GLN A 542 48.28 22.53 -2.04
CA GLN A 542 47.86 22.23 -3.42
C GLN A 542 48.19 23.34 -4.43
N ALA A 543 48.33 24.59 -4.00
CA ALA A 543 48.54 25.72 -4.91
C ALA A 543 49.82 25.59 -5.76
N PRO A 544 50.99 25.20 -5.21
CA PRO A 544 52.20 24.95 -6.01
C PRO A 544 52.00 23.84 -7.04
N HIS A 545 51.34 22.75 -6.67
CA HIS A 545 51.07 21.64 -7.60
C HIS A 545 50.17 22.06 -8.76
N LYS A 546 49.14 22.88 -8.50
CA LYS A 546 48.26 23.40 -9.56
C LYS A 546 48.98 24.37 -10.49
N TYR A 547 49.86 25.20 -9.96
CA TYR A 547 50.69 26.10 -10.75
C TYR A 547 51.66 25.32 -11.65
N MET A 548 52.35 24.32 -11.08
CA MET A 548 53.27 23.45 -11.82
C MET A 548 52.55 22.63 -12.89
N PHE A 549 51.35 22.12 -12.58
CA PHE A 549 50.52 21.40 -13.55
C PHE A 549 50.17 22.29 -14.74
N LEU A 550 49.64 23.50 -14.51
CA LEU A 550 49.32 24.42 -15.62
C LEU A 550 50.58 24.79 -16.42
N GLU A 551 51.72 25.01 -15.75
CA GLU A 551 52.97 25.28 -16.47
C GLU A 551 53.37 24.11 -17.38
N GLN A 552 53.25 22.87 -16.91
CA GLN A 552 53.55 21.69 -17.72
C GLN A 552 52.56 21.55 -18.86
N THR A 553 51.25 21.73 -18.60
CA THR A 553 50.20 21.70 -19.62
C THR A 553 50.44 22.74 -20.71
N LEU A 554 50.80 23.98 -20.36
CA LEU A 554 51.11 25.05 -21.32
C LEU A 554 52.36 24.76 -22.17
N ARG A 555 53.35 24.03 -21.62
CA ARG A 555 54.53 23.59 -22.38
C ARG A 555 54.21 22.46 -23.36
N THR A 556 53.25 21.61 -23.03
CA THR A 556 52.87 20.45 -23.85
C THR A 556 51.66 20.69 -24.76
N ASP A 557 50.98 21.84 -24.64
CA ASP A 557 49.81 22.20 -25.47
C ASP A 557 50.23 22.34 -26.93
N ALA A 558 49.51 21.69 -27.85
CA ALA A 558 49.82 21.68 -29.28
C ALA A 558 49.95 23.08 -29.90
N ARG A 559 49.27 24.11 -29.36
CA ARG A 559 49.31 25.51 -29.83
C ARG A 559 50.56 26.26 -29.41
N LEU A 560 51.25 25.78 -28.37
CA LEU A 560 52.39 26.46 -27.74
C LEU A 560 53.68 25.62 -27.73
N ALA A 561 53.57 24.30 -27.86
CA ALA A 561 54.66 23.34 -27.74
C ALA A 561 55.79 23.54 -28.77
N GLU A 562 55.50 24.10 -29.94
CA GLU A 562 56.54 24.42 -30.95
C GLU A 562 57.51 25.53 -30.49
N TYR A 563 57.17 26.29 -29.44
CA TYR A 563 57.92 27.46 -28.97
C TYR A 563 58.65 27.26 -27.64
N PHE A 564 58.43 26.13 -26.94
CA PHE A 564 58.87 25.89 -25.56
C PHE A 564 59.79 24.70 -25.34
#